data_AF-A0A7W6KN60-F1
#
_entry.id   AF-A0A7W6KN60-F1
#
_cell.length_a   1.000
_cell.length_b   1.000
_cell.length_c   1.000
_cell.angle_alpha   90.00
_cell.angle_beta   90.00
_cell.angle_gamma   90.00
#
_symmetry.space_group_name_H-M   'P 1'
#
loop_
_entity.id
_entity.type
_entity.pdbx_description
1 polymer ?
#
loop_
_entity_poly.entity_id
_entity_poly.type
_entity_poly.pdbx_seq_one_letter_code
_entity_poly.pdbx_strand_id
1 'polypeptide(L)'
;MTISSRPAQPDLRHIRHFESTGIASSSGRVSALRIVCGCCEAAGYVPATAALRQGEPAATIAAFGAHGWLVGATPAEDRCPACSRKSSSDRKQTTKGADTMAAGPRKTTANAAKAKVAVARTTAITTSPTPTEAQALQAELPPQMGRDDRRIIMEKLDDVYGDNAYGGSWTDTTVARDLNVPRAWVSEVREAFFGPEGSNPLLDRYTAEKEAFERLHAGFMAARKSHCEAHDQLVKMAMDISKKADEINRLGKRVERELG
;
A
#
# COMPACT_ATOMS: atom_id res chain seq x y z
N MET A 1 58.98 13.37 3.21
CA MET A 1 57.78 12.99 2.44
C MET A 1 56.89 12.17 3.36
N THR A 2 55.94 12.83 4.02
CA THR A 2 55.13 12.24 5.09
C THR A 2 53.85 11.66 4.47
N ILE A 3 53.71 10.34 4.52
CA ILE A 3 52.53 9.63 4.00
C ILE A 3 51.40 9.86 5.02
N SER A 4 50.55 10.85 4.72
CA SER A 4 49.35 11.14 5.50
C SER A 4 48.35 10.01 5.30
N SER A 5 48.21 9.17 6.33
CA SER A 5 47.25 8.08 6.36
C SER A 5 45.84 8.67 6.45
N ARG A 6 45.10 8.55 5.34
CA ARG A 6 43.71 8.96 5.21
C ARG A 6 42.86 8.14 6.21
N PRO A 7 42.15 8.75 7.17
CA PRO A 7 41.29 7.98 8.06
C PRO A 7 40.19 7.31 7.25
N ALA A 8 39.97 6.02 7.50
CA ALA A 8 38.91 5.23 6.89
C ALA A 8 37.57 5.93 7.07
N GLN A 9 36.94 6.32 5.97
CA GLN A 9 35.59 6.87 6.04
C GLN A 9 34.63 5.76 6.52
N PRO A 10 33.75 6.05 7.49
CA PRO A 10 32.73 5.09 7.89
C PRO A 10 31.84 4.78 6.67
N ASP A 11 31.66 3.50 6.41
CA ASP A 11 30.85 2.95 5.33
C ASP A 11 29.44 3.56 5.36
N LEU A 12 29.17 4.51 4.46
CA LEU A 12 27.90 5.25 4.29
C LEU A 12 26.77 4.35 3.73
N ARG A 13 26.66 3.11 4.18
CA ARG A 13 25.72 2.11 3.64
C ARG A 13 24.36 2.03 4.32
N HIS A 14 24.03 2.90 5.29
CA HIS A 14 22.84 2.66 6.12
C HIS A 14 21.98 3.88 6.49
N ILE A 15 21.95 4.94 5.67
CA ILE A 15 20.87 5.94 5.82
C ILE A 15 19.70 5.51 4.95
N ARG A 16 18.97 4.50 5.42
CA ARG A 16 17.73 4.08 4.78
C ARG A 16 16.59 4.98 5.26
N HIS A 17 16.10 5.85 4.37
CA HIS A 17 14.98 6.73 4.65
C HIS A 17 13.66 5.95 4.52
N PHE A 18 12.86 5.93 5.57
CA PHE A 18 11.50 5.38 5.55
C PHE A 18 10.51 6.53 5.34
N GLU A 19 9.53 6.32 4.46
CA GLU A 19 8.51 7.34 4.17
C GLU A 19 7.68 7.61 5.43
N SER A 20 7.56 8.88 5.81
CA SER A 20 6.72 9.31 6.93
C SER A 20 5.32 9.64 6.42
N THR A 21 4.30 8.96 6.95
CA THR A 21 2.90 9.15 6.56
C THR A 21 2.00 9.29 7.78
N GLY A 22 0.89 10.03 7.65
CA GLY A 22 -0.04 10.25 8.75
C GLY A 22 -1.10 9.14 8.82
N ILE A 23 -1.11 8.38 9.92
CA ILE A 23 -2.11 7.33 10.17
C ILE A 23 -3.13 7.78 11.23
N ALA A 24 -4.34 7.26 11.17
CA ALA A 24 -5.33 7.42 12.23
C ALA A 24 -4.96 6.53 13.43
N SER A 25 -4.87 7.13 14.61
CA SER A 25 -4.68 6.46 15.91
C SER A 25 -5.88 6.74 16.80
N SER A 26 -6.01 6.00 17.91
CA SER A 26 -7.09 6.17 18.88
C SER A 26 -7.17 7.58 19.47
N SER A 27 -6.05 8.32 19.47
CA SER A 27 -5.94 9.69 19.99
C SER A 27 -5.87 10.77 18.90
N GLY A 28 -6.15 10.45 17.64
CA GLY A 28 -6.07 11.38 16.51
C GLY A 28 -5.07 10.95 15.42
N ARG A 29 -4.70 11.87 14.51
CA ARG A 29 -3.72 11.57 13.45
C ARG A 29 -2.30 11.61 14.03
N VAL A 30 -1.53 10.55 13.80
CA VAL A 30 -0.13 10.45 14.26
C VAL A 30 0.77 10.17 13.06
N SER A 31 1.94 10.79 13.05
CA SER A 31 2.97 10.48 12.04
C SER A 31 3.51 9.07 12.27
N ALA A 32 3.64 8.28 11.22
CA ALA A 32 4.15 6.91 11.25
C ALA A 32 5.12 6.67 10.10
N LEU A 33 6.12 5.84 10.34
CA LEU A 33 7.01 5.33 9.31
C LEU A 33 6.34 4.17 8.59
N ARG A 34 6.45 4.15 7.27
CA ARG A 34 5.90 3.12 6.38
C ARG A 34 7.00 2.20 5.87
N ILE A 35 6.75 0.89 5.92
CA ILE A 35 7.55 -0.15 5.27
C ILE A 35 6.68 -0.92 4.28
N VAL A 36 7.26 -1.41 3.18
CA VAL A 36 6.55 -2.16 2.14
C VAL A 36 7.27 -3.48 1.90
N CYS A 37 6.52 -4.57 1.87
CA CYS A 37 7.05 -5.88 1.59
C CYS A 37 7.54 -5.95 0.14
N GLY A 38 8.85 -6.13 -0.03
CA GLY A 38 9.47 -6.38 -1.32
C GLY A 38 9.11 -7.74 -1.92
N CYS A 39 8.11 -8.48 -1.42
CA CYS A 39 7.59 -9.70 -2.05
C CYS A 39 6.11 -9.54 -2.44
N CYS A 40 5.25 -9.11 -1.51
CA CYS A 40 3.80 -9.09 -1.67
C CYS A 40 3.15 -7.70 -1.50
N GLU A 41 3.93 -6.62 -1.44
CA GLU A 41 3.47 -5.23 -1.28
C GLU A 41 2.66 -4.91 -0.02
N ALA A 42 2.45 -5.87 0.88
CA ALA A 42 1.89 -5.59 2.19
C ALA A 42 2.62 -4.40 2.82
N ALA A 43 1.89 -3.47 3.42
CA ALA A 43 2.45 -2.29 4.07
C ALA A 43 2.38 -2.45 5.59
N GLY A 44 3.44 -2.07 6.27
CA GLY A 44 3.51 -1.97 7.72
C GLY A 44 3.67 -0.51 8.13
N TYR A 45 3.12 -0.17 9.31
CA TYR A 45 3.21 1.17 9.87
C TYR A 45 3.67 1.10 11.31
N VAL A 46 4.62 1.96 11.67
CA VAL A 46 5.09 2.13 13.04
C VAL A 46 4.99 3.61 13.42
N PRO A 47 4.31 3.97 14.53
CA PRO A 47 4.22 5.37 14.97
C PRO A 47 5.60 6.00 15.17
N ALA A 48 5.80 7.22 14.66
CA ALA A 48 7.06 7.95 14.73
C ALA A 48 7.26 8.55 16.13
N THR A 49 7.90 7.77 17.01
CA THR A 49 8.39 8.22 18.33
C THR A 49 9.54 9.24 18.17
N ALA A 50 9.91 9.94 19.24
CA ALA A 50 10.96 10.96 19.20
C ALA A 50 12.29 10.42 18.62
N ALA A 51 12.69 9.20 18.98
CA ALA A 51 13.87 8.53 18.44
C ALA A 51 13.74 8.21 16.94
N LEU A 52 12.56 7.76 16.50
CA LEU A 52 12.29 7.44 15.09
C LEU A 52 12.25 8.68 14.19
N ARG A 53 11.82 9.84 14.72
CA ARG A 53 11.83 11.11 13.98
C ARG A 53 13.23 11.65 13.71
N GLN A 54 14.21 11.28 14.53
CA GLN A 54 15.61 11.66 14.34
C GLN A 54 16.30 10.83 13.25
N GLY A 55 15.61 9.85 12.66
CA GLY A 55 16.12 9.09 11.53
C GLY A 55 17.19 8.07 11.92
N GLU A 56 17.23 7.64 13.20
CA GLU A 56 18.16 6.61 13.64
C GLU A 56 17.80 5.26 12.96
N PRO A 57 18.66 4.73 12.06
CA PRO A 57 18.31 3.56 11.26
C PRO A 57 18.13 2.30 12.12
N ALA A 58 18.95 2.14 13.15
CA ALA A 58 18.91 0.99 14.06
C ALA A 58 17.60 0.92 14.85
N ALA A 59 17.14 2.04 15.40
CA ALA A 59 15.86 2.13 16.11
C ALA A 59 14.68 1.80 15.19
N THR A 60 14.72 2.27 13.93
CA THR A 60 13.67 2.01 12.95
C THR A 60 13.60 0.54 12.55
N ILE A 61 14.76 -0.09 12.29
CA ILE A 61 14.87 -1.52 12.01
C ILE A 61 14.33 -2.33 13.19
N ALA A 62 14.73 -1.99 14.42
CA ALA A 62 14.28 -2.68 15.63
C ALA A 62 12.76 -2.56 15.82
N ALA A 63 12.18 -1.38 15.57
CA ALA A 63 10.74 -1.17 15.72
C ALA A 63 9.93 -2.01 14.71
N PHE A 64 10.32 -2.03 13.43
CA PHE A 64 9.69 -2.91 12.44
C PHE A 64 9.91 -4.39 12.78
N GLY A 65 11.11 -4.75 13.24
CA GLY A 65 11.44 -6.10 13.72
C GLY A 65 10.55 -6.58 14.86
N ALA A 66 10.23 -5.70 15.82
CA ALA A 66 9.29 -5.99 16.90
C ALA A 66 7.87 -6.31 16.39
N HIS A 67 7.48 -5.77 15.24
CA HIS A 67 6.24 -6.10 14.54
C HIS A 67 6.37 -7.29 13.56
N GLY A 68 7.49 -8.03 13.62
CA GLY A 68 7.72 -9.26 12.85
C GLY A 68 8.19 -9.05 11.41
N TRP A 69 8.58 -7.83 11.04
CA TRP A 69 9.14 -7.53 9.73
C TRP A 69 10.62 -7.91 9.66
N LEU A 70 11.03 -8.45 8.52
CA LEU A 70 12.44 -8.57 8.16
C LEU A 70 12.80 -7.34 7.33
N VAL A 71 13.65 -6.48 7.87
CA VAL A 71 14.13 -5.28 7.17
C VAL A 71 15.44 -5.61 6.48
N GLY A 72 15.45 -5.59 5.15
CA GLY A 72 16.62 -5.89 4.34
C GLY A 72 17.54 -4.69 4.12
N ALA A 73 18.66 -4.92 3.41
CA ALA A 73 19.59 -3.84 3.06
C ALA A 73 18.95 -2.88 2.03
N THR A 74 18.03 -3.38 1.21
CA THR A 74 17.29 -2.61 0.21
C THR A 74 15.77 -2.72 0.39
N PRO A 75 14.96 -1.78 -0.13
CA PRO A 75 13.49 -1.91 -0.16
C PRO A 75 12.98 -3.21 -0.78
N ALA A 76 13.69 -3.75 -1.77
CA ALA A 76 13.32 -4.99 -2.43
C ALA A 76 13.52 -6.23 -1.54
N GLU A 77 14.32 -6.14 -0.48
CA GLU A 77 14.65 -7.24 0.43
C GLU A 77 13.75 -7.29 1.67
N ASP A 78 12.91 -6.28 1.90
CA ASP A 78 11.98 -6.30 3.02
C ASP A 78 10.95 -7.41 2.90
N ARG A 79 10.66 -8.08 4.01
CA ARG A 79 9.63 -9.11 4.07
C ARG A 79 8.68 -8.84 5.22
N CYS A 80 7.39 -8.85 4.91
CA CYS A 80 6.34 -8.83 5.93
C CYS A 80 6.37 -10.12 6.77
N PRO A 81 5.70 -10.14 7.94
CA PRO A 81 5.66 -11.31 8.82
C PRO A 81 5.18 -12.60 8.14
N ALA A 82 4.30 -12.49 7.14
CA ALA A 82 3.82 -13.65 6.39
C ALA A 82 4.89 -14.20 5.43
N CYS A 83 5.61 -13.33 4.73
CA CYS A 83 6.67 -13.70 3.78
C CYS A 83 7.96 -14.14 4.47
N SER A 84 8.32 -13.52 5.60
CA SER A 84 9.54 -13.85 6.35
C SER A 84 9.47 -15.23 7.02
N ARG A 85 8.26 -15.64 7.46
CA ARG A 85 8.04 -16.98 8.04
C ARG A 85 8.17 -18.09 7.00
N LYS A 86 7.69 -17.87 5.77
CA LYS A 86 7.86 -18.82 4.65
C LYS A 86 9.34 -19.04 4.31
N SER A 87 10.11 -17.96 4.15
CA SER A 87 11.54 -18.09 3.84
C SER A 87 12.36 -18.72 4.98
N SER A 88 11.93 -18.52 6.23
CA SER A 88 12.60 -19.11 7.40
C SER A 88 12.32 -20.60 7.56
N SER A 89 11.11 -21.08 7.24
CA SER A 89 10.82 -22.52 7.23
C SER A 89 11.61 -23.26 6.16
N ASP A 90 11.75 -22.66 4.97
CA ASP A 90 12.53 -23.26 3.87
C ASP A 90 14.02 -23.34 4.22
N ARG A 91 14.58 -22.31 4.85
CA ARG A 91 15.99 -22.31 5.31
C ARG A 91 16.26 -23.27 6.48
N LYS A 92 15.28 -23.49 7.37
CA LYS A 92 15.46 -24.43 8.49
C LYS A 92 15.38 -25.90 8.05
N GLN A 93 14.85 -26.16 6.86
CA GLN A 93 14.77 -27.50 6.29
C GLN A 93 16.06 -27.90 5.55
N THR A 94 16.88 -26.94 5.10
CA THR A 94 18.14 -27.23 4.39
C THR A 94 19.35 -27.45 5.29
N THR A 95 19.29 -27.07 6.57
CA THR A 95 20.42 -27.24 7.53
C THR A 95 20.23 -28.41 8.51
N LYS A 96 19.10 -29.10 8.49
CA LYS A 96 18.82 -30.22 9.40
C LYS A 96 19.24 -31.58 8.82
N GLY A 97 20.44 -31.63 8.25
CA GLY A 97 21.08 -32.82 7.67
C GLY A 97 22.40 -33.23 8.34
N ALA A 98 22.82 -32.53 9.40
CA ALA A 98 23.95 -32.93 10.23
C ALA A 98 23.58 -32.76 11.72
N ASP A 99 23.95 -33.76 12.53
CA ASP A 99 23.90 -33.82 14.00
C ASP A 99 22.62 -34.40 14.67
N THR A 100 22.57 -35.73 14.63
CA THR A 100 22.50 -36.70 15.75
C THR A 100 21.62 -36.45 17.00
N MET A 101 20.56 -37.26 17.10
CA MET A 101 20.01 -38.05 18.24
C MET A 101 20.11 -37.53 19.70
N ALA A 102 18.94 -37.31 20.34
CA ALA A 102 18.63 -37.78 21.70
C ALA A 102 17.10 -37.85 21.91
N ALA A 103 16.64 -38.93 22.53
CA ALA A 103 15.25 -39.35 22.66
C ALA A 103 14.59 -38.91 23.99
N GLY A 104 13.25 -38.79 23.99
CA GLY A 104 12.42 -38.93 25.20
C GLY A 104 11.26 -37.93 25.31
N PRO A 105 10.10 -38.29 25.92
CA PRO A 105 8.80 -38.13 25.24
C PRO A 105 7.70 -37.33 25.99
N ARG A 106 6.56 -37.13 25.28
CA ARG A 106 5.16 -37.00 25.78
C ARG A 106 4.79 -35.62 26.39
N LYS A 107 3.59 -35.02 26.27
CA LYS A 107 2.21 -35.43 25.90
C LYS A 107 1.43 -34.30 25.20
N THR A 108 0.45 -34.74 24.43
CA THR A 108 -0.79 -34.09 23.99
C THR A 108 -1.49 -33.18 25.01
N THR A 109 -2.11 -32.09 24.55
CA THR A 109 -3.56 -31.84 24.71
C THR A 109 -4.06 -30.91 23.61
N ALA A 110 -5.24 -31.24 23.08
CA ALA A 110 -5.99 -30.45 22.13
C ALA A 110 -6.58 -29.19 22.80
N ASN A 111 -6.83 -28.15 22.02
CA ASN A 111 -8.21 -27.67 21.94
C ASN A 111 -8.49 -26.85 20.68
N ALA A 112 -9.58 -27.26 20.04
CA ALA A 112 -10.29 -26.52 19.02
C ALA A 112 -11.13 -25.42 19.70
N ALA A 113 -11.16 -24.23 19.11
CA ALA A 113 -12.28 -23.32 19.26
C ALA A 113 -12.54 -22.63 17.92
N LYS A 114 -13.60 -23.13 17.31
CA LYS A 114 -14.30 -22.67 16.12
C LYS A 114 -15.06 -21.39 16.52
N ALA A 115 -15.02 -20.35 15.69
CA ALA A 115 -16.11 -19.38 15.62
C ALA A 115 -16.27 -18.93 14.18
N LYS A 116 -17.47 -19.16 13.66
CA LYS A 116 -17.93 -18.94 12.30
C LYS A 116 -19.02 -17.88 12.39
N VAL A 117 -19.07 -17.03 11.36
CA VAL A 117 -20.27 -16.37 10.80
C VAL A 117 -20.84 -15.16 11.57
N ALA A 118 -20.90 -14.03 10.88
CA ALA A 118 -22.18 -13.36 10.58
C ALA A 118 -22.02 -12.39 9.41
N VAL A 119 -22.48 -12.85 8.25
CA VAL A 119 -22.97 -12.02 7.14
C VAL A 119 -24.36 -11.52 7.56
N ALA A 120 -24.65 -10.24 7.31
CA ALA A 120 -26.03 -9.77 7.22
C ALA A 120 -26.14 -8.86 5.98
N ARG A 121 -27.08 -9.23 5.11
CA ARG A 121 -27.44 -8.54 3.87
C ARG A 121 -28.97 -8.45 3.87
N THR A 122 -29.50 -7.34 3.35
CA THR A 122 -30.90 -7.13 2.88
C THR A 122 -31.94 -6.97 4.02
N THR A 123 -32.99 -6.15 3.97
CA THR A 123 -33.87 -5.65 2.89
C THR A 123 -34.61 -4.37 3.33
N ALA A 124 -35.14 -3.64 2.33
CA ALA A 124 -36.12 -2.57 2.41
C ALA A 124 -37.43 -2.93 3.15
N ILE A 125 -38.25 -1.91 3.50
CA ILE A 125 -39.61 -1.62 2.97
C ILE A 125 -40.27 -0.47 3.76
N THR A 126 -40.74 0.52 3.00
CA THR A 126 -41.99 1.32 3.09
C THR A 126 -42.90 1.19 4.32
N THR A 127 -43.27 2.31 4.96
CA THR A 127 -44.64 2.88 5.03
C THR A 127 -44.72 4.07 5.99
N SER A 128 -45.56 5.04 5.63
CA SER A 128 -45.89 6.30 6.32
C SER A 128 -46.44 6.11 7.75
N PRO A 129 -46.51 7.21 8.52
CA PRO A 129 -47.84 7.81 8.70
C PRO A 129 -47.85 9.35 8.61
N THR A 130 -48.97 9.86 8.10
CA THR A 130 -49.46 11.24 8.24
C THR A 130 -50.62 11.22 9.23
N PRO A 131 -50.73 12.21 10.14
CA PRO A 131 -51.67 13.32 9.94
C PRO A 131 -50.97 14.67 10.16
N THR A 132 -51.10 15.64 9.22
CA THR A 132 -51.99 16.82 9.36
C THR A 132 -51.53 17.71 10.53
N GLU A 133 -50.97 18.92 10.39
CA GLU A 133 -51.44 20.05 9.58
C GLU A 133 -50.38 21.19 9.58
N ALA A 134 -50.35 21.95 8.50
CA ALA A 134 -49.84 23.33 8.36
C ALA A 134 -48.34 23.61 8.57
N GLN A 135 -47.59 23.63 7.45
CA GLN A 135 -46.93 24.84 6.93
C GLN A 135 -46.22 24.52 5.60
N ALA A 136 -46.81 24.98 4.50
CA ALA A 136 -46.14 25.05 3.22
C ALA A 136 -45.08 26.16 3.29
N LEU A 137 -43.80 25.77 3.33
CA LEU A 137 -42.68 26.66 3.07
C LEU A 137 -42.18 26.36 1.66
N GLN A 138 -42.14 27.43 0.86
CA GLN A 138 -41.86 27.46 -0.56
C GLN A 138 -40.67 26.57 -0.97
N ALA A 139 -40.83 25.86 -2.08
CA ALA A 139 -39.69 25.57 -2.95
C ALA A 139 -39.14 26.93 -3.43
N GLU A 140 -38.16 27.47 -2.71
CA GLU A 140 -37.47 28.68 -3.14
C GLU A 140 -36.79 28.38 -4.49
N LEU A 141 -37.10 29.22 -5.48
CA LEU A 141 -36.37 29.28 -6.73
C LEU A 141 -34.87 29.26 -6.44
N PRO A 142 -34.05 28.61 -7.29
CA PRO A 142 -32.59 28.69 -7.17
C PRO A 142 -32.22 30.16 -6.98
N PRO A 143 -31.39 30.51 -5.97
CA PRO A 143 -31.06 31.89 -5.71
C PRO A 143 -30.57 32.52 -7.01
N GLN A 144 -31.27 33.56 -7.46
CA GLN A 144 -30.95 34.21 -8.72
C GLN A 144 -29.66 34.98 -8.52
N MET A 145 -28.61 34.59 -9.23
CA MET A 145 -27.32 35.28 -9.22
C MET A 145 -27.53 36.77 -9.50
N GLY A 146 -27.17 37.62 -8.54
CA GLY A 146 -27.23 39.07 -8.69
C GLY A 146 -26.30 39.54 -9.80
N ARG A 147 -26.58 40.71 -10.38
CA ARG A 147 -25.67 41.31 -11.39
C ARG A 147 -24.26 41.55 -10.82
N ASP A 148 -24.18 41.90 -9.54
CA ASP A 148 -22.92 42.15 -8.86
C ASP A 148 -22.12 40.86 -8.66
N ASP A 149 -22.78 39.77 -8.24
CA ASP A 149 -22.15 38.44 -8.14
C ASP A 149 -21.66 37.95 -9.50
N ARG A 150 -22.49 38.12 -10.54
CA ARG A 150 -22.12 37.77 -11.93
C ARG A 150 -20.89 38.55 -12.38
N ARG A 151 -20.77 39.83 -12.02
CA ARG A 151 -19.62 40.67 -12.36
C ARG A 151 -18.34 40.21 -11.65
N ILE A 152 -18.41 39.93 -10.35
CA ILE A 152 -17.27 39.46 -9.56
C ILE A 152 -16.77 38.09 -10.05
N ILE A 153 -17.70 37.18 -10.38
CA ILE A 153 -17.37 35.87 -10.94
C ILE A 153 -16.69 36.03 -12.32
N MET A 154 -17.20 36.93 -13.17
CA MET A 154 -16.62 37.17 -14.50
C MET A 154 -15.20 37.71 -14.41
N GLU A 155 -14.95 38.72 -13.57
CA GLU A 155 -13.62 39.31 -13.36
C GLU A 155 -12.62 38.26 -12.87
N LYS A 156 -13.03 37.43 -11.91
CA LYS A 156 -12.18 36.35 -11.42
C LYS A 156 -11.93 35.28 -12.49
N LEU A 157 -12.92 34.94 -13.31
CA LEU A 157 -12.76 33.99 -14.41
C LEU A 157 -11.83 34.53 -15.49
N ASP A 158 -11.87 35.83 -15.81
CA ASP A 158 -10.97 36.45 -16.79
C ASP A 158 -9.48 36.33 -16.35
N ASP A 159 -9.21 36.42 -15.04
CA ASP A 159 -7.88 36.26 -14.49
C ASP A 159 -7.36 34.80 -14.48
N VAL A 160 -8.25 33.82 -14.27
CA VAL A 160 -7.85 32.41 -14.03
C VAL A 160 -8.16 31.46 -15.19
N TYR A 161 -8.98 31.88 -16.15
CA TYR A 161 -9.42 31.11 -17.30
C TYR A 161 -8.77 31.66 -18.58
N GLY A 162 -7.75 30.94 -19.07
CA GLY A 162 -6.93 31.36 -20.22
C GLY A 162 -7.46 30.83 -21.56
N ASP A 163 -6.57 30.26 -22.39
CA ASP A 163 -6.85 29.68 -23.72
C ASP A 163 -7.81 28.46 -23.66
N ASN A 164 -9.04 28.68 -23.24
CA ASN A 164 -10.10 27.68 -23.04
C ASN A 164 -9.82 26.62 -21.96
N ALA A 165 -9.01 26.95 -20.95
CA ALA A 165 -8.80 26.10 -19.79
C ALA A 165 -8.39 26.92 -18.57
N TYR A 166 -8.62 26.37 -17.37
CA TYR A 166 -8.08 26.96 -16.15
C TYR A 166 -6.56 26.90 -16.09
N GLY A 167 -5.95 27.99 -15.62
CA GLY A 167 -4.54 28.01 -15.26
C GLY A 167 -4.26 27.19 -13.99
N GLY A 168 -3.20 26.39 -14.01
CA GLY A 168 -2.68 25.72 -12.81
C GLY A 168 -3.67 24.74 -12.16
N SER A 169 -4.02 25.00 -10.90
CA SER A 169 -4.96 24.18 -10.10
C SER A 169 -6.34 24.82 -9.93
N TRP A 170 -6.63 25.86 -10.71
CA TRP A 170 -7.94 26.51 -10.69
C TRP A 170 -9.00 25.60 -11.33
N THR A 171 -10.20 25.61 -10.77
CA THR A 171 -11.40 24.91 -11.22
C THR A 171 -12.63 25.73 -10.79
N ASP A 172 -13.82 25.42 -11.31
CA ASP A 172 -15.08 25.99 -10.81
C ASP A 172 -15.18 25.89 -9.28
N THR A 173 -14.69 24.79 -8.71
CA THR A 173 -14.76 24.52 -7.27
C THR A 173 -13.83 25.43 -6.48
N THR A 174 -12.62 25.70 -6.98
CA THR A 174 -11.68 26.58 -6.28
C THR A 174 -12.07 28.04 -6.42
N VAL A 175 -12.64 28.46 -7.56
CA VAL A 175 -13.18 29.82 -7.77
C VAL A 175 -14.39 30.07 -6.88
N ALA A 176 -15.33 29.11 -6.83
CA ALA A 176 -16.51 29.18 -5.96
C ALA A 176 -16.15 29.33 -4.48
N ARG A 177 -15.13 28.59 -4.03
CA ARG A 177 -14.62 28.68 -2.65
C ARG A 177 -13.94 30.02 -2.36
N ASP A 178 -13.21 30.57 -3.32
CA ASP A 178 -12.49 31.84 -3.17
C ASP A 178 -13.46 33.02 -3.07
N LEU A 179 -14.51 33.02 -3.89
CA LEU A 179 -15.54 34.05 -3.92
C LEU A 179 -16.70 33.80 -2.93
N ASN A 180 -16.71 32.65 -2.27
CA ASN A 180 -17.79 32.18 -1.39
C ASN A 180 -19.18 32.20 -2.07
N VAL A 181 -19.22 31.78 -3.35
CA VAL A 181 -20.44 31.68 -4.17
C VAL A 181 -20.73 30.22 -4.52
N PRO A 182 -21.97 29.86 -4.87
CA PRO A 182 -22.29 28.51 -5.33
C PRO A 182 -21.51 28.13 -6.60
N ARG A 183 -20.95 26.91 -6.65
CA ARG A 183 -20.26 26.38 -7.85
C ARG A 183 -21.09 26.48 -9.11
N ALA A 184 -22.41 26.23 -9.01
CA ALA A 184 -23.33 26.28 -10.14
C ALA A 184 -23.33 27.65 -10.84
N TRP A 185 -23.18 28.74 -10.09
CA TRP A 185 -23.11 30.09 -10.68
C TRP A 185 -21.82 30.30 -11.46
N VAL A 186 -20.69 29.82 -10.94
CA VAL A 186 -19.40 29.88 -11.64
C VAL A 186 -19.45 29.07 -12.94
N SER A 187 -20.02 27.86 -12.90
CA SER A 187 -20.19 27.02 -14.08
C SER A 187 -21.11 27.66 -15.13
N GLU A 188 -22.22 28.29 -14.71
CA GLU A 188 -23.14 29.00 -15.63
C GLU A 188 -22.48 30.21 -16.29
N VAL A 189 -21.73 31.02 -15.53
CA VAL A 189 -21.01 32.19 -16.07
C VAL A 189 -19.88 31.75 -17.00
N ARG A 190 -19.12 30.71 -16.63
CA ARG A 190 -18.09 30.17 -17.50
C ARG A 190 -18.69 29.67 -18.81
N GLU A 191 -19.74 28.85 -18.77
CA GLU A 191 -20.38 28.33 -19.98
C GLU A 191 -20.90 29.47 -20.88
N ALA A 192 -21.50 30.51 -20.28
CA ALA A 192 -22.10 31.61 -21.03
C ALA A 192 -21.07 32.58 -21.68
N PHE A 193 -19.86 32.72 -21.12
CA PHE A 193 -18.88 33.72 -21.56
C PHE A 193 -17.55 33.14 -22.04
N PHE A 194 -17.12 32.00 -21.50
CA PHE A 194 -15.82 31.36 -21.77
C PHE A 194 -15.96 29.97 -22.41
N GLY A 195 -17.14 29.36 -22.38
CA GLY A 195 -17.44 28.05 -22.96
C GLY A 195 -17.34 26.88 -21.97
N PRO A 196 -17.39 25.62 -22.46
CA PRO A 196 -17.41 24.43 -21.63
C PRO A 196 -16.15 24.31 -20.77
N GLU A 197 -16.24 23.53 -19.68
CA GLU A 197 -15.10 23.18 -18.81
C GLU A 197 -14.03 22.51 -19.69
N GLY A 198 -13.15 23.32 -20.28
CA GLY A 198 -12.10 22.81 -21.14
C GLY A 198 -11.24 21.87 -20.32
N SER A 199 -11.08 20.64 -20.81
CA SER A 199 -10.21 19.68 -20.14
C SER A 199 -8.80 20.24 -20.12
N ASN A 200 -8.17 20.29 -18.94
CA ASN A 200 -6.81 20.81 -18.82
C ASN A 200 -5.85 19.79 -19.49
N PRO A 201 -5.20 20.14 -20.61
CA PRO A 201 -4.39 19.18 -21.37
C PRO A 201 -3.22 18.61 -20.56
N LEU A 202 -2.74 19.34 -19.54
CA LEU A 202 -1.70 18.87 -18.65
C LEU A 202 -2.22 17.83 -17.66
N LEU A 203 -3.44 18.01 -17.12
CA LEU A 203 -4.09 17.03 -16.24
C LEU A 203 -4.44 15.73 -17.00
N ASP A 204 -4.89 15.85 -18.25
CA ASP A 204 -5.17 14.68 -19.09
C ASP A 204 -3.90 13.90 -19.39
N ARG A 205 -2.82 14.60 -19.79
CA ARG A 205 -1.51 13.97 -20.00
C ARG A 205 -0.98 13.32 -18.74
N TYR A 206 -1.05 14.02 -17.60
CA TYR A 206 -0.64 13.47 -16.30
C TYR A 206 -1.42 12.20 -15.95
N THR A 207 -2.74 12.21 -16.13
CA THR A 207 -3.58 11.05 -15.80
C THR A 207 -3.25 9.88 -16.72
N ALA A 208 -3.11 10.13 -18.02
CA ALA A 208 -2.72 9.10 -18.99
C ALA A 208 -1.34 8.51 -18.69
N GLU A 209 -0.33 9.35 -18.38
CA GLU A 209 1.01 8.90 -18.02
C GLU A 209 1.03 8.12 -16.70
N LYS A 210 0.28 8.58 -15.71
CA LYS A 210 0.12 7.89 -14.43
C LYS A 210 -0.52 6.50 -14.62
N GLU A 211 -1.61 6.41 -15.38
CA GLU A 211 -2.26 5.13 -15.68
C GLU A 211 -1.35 4.20 -16.49
N ALA A 212 -0.53 4.74 -17.39
CA ALA A 212 0.46 3.94 -18.12
C ALA A 212 1.54 3.39 -17.18
N PHE A 213 2.04 4.22 -16.26
CA PHE A 213 3.01 3.82 -15.25
C PHE A 213 2.43 2.74 -14.30
N GLU A 214 1.20 2.93 -13.81
CA GLU A 214 0.54 1.97 -12.93
C GLU A 214 0.35 0.60 -13.62
N ARG A 215 0.00 0.59 -14.91
CA ARG A 215 -0.08 -0.64 -15.72
C ARG A 215 1.28 -1.32 -15.86
N LEU A 216 2.33 -0.56 -16.16
CA LEU A 216 3.69 -1.09 -16.28
C LEU A 216 4.18 -1.66 -14.95
N HIS A 217 3.97 -0.94 -13.85
CA HIS A 217 4.32 -1.38 -12.51
C HIS A 217 3.57 -2.67 -12.13
N ALA A 218 2.26 -2.72 -12.35
CA ALA A 218 1.45 -3.91 -12.08
C ALA A 218 1.95 -5.13 -12.90
N GLY A 219 2.29 -4.93 -14.17
CA GLY A 219 2.87 -5.97 -15.04
C GLY A 219 4.21 -6.50 -14.52
N PHE A 220 5.12 -5.59 -14.15
CA PHE A 220 6.42 -5.95 -13.56
C PHE A 220 6.25 -6.76 -12.27
N MET A 221 5.33 -6.34 -11.41
CA MET A 221 5.09 -7.01 -10.13
C MET A 221 4.44 -8.38 -10.29
N ALA A 222 3.51 -8.52 -11.24
CA ALA A 222 2.95 -9.82 -11.60
C ALA A 222 4.03 -10.78 -12.14
N ALA A 223 4.92 -10.30 -13.02
CA ALA A 223 6.03 -11.09 -13.53
C ALA A 223 6.97 -11.53 -12.41
N ARG A 224 7.34 -10.62 -11.50
CA ARG A 224 8.20 -10.91 -10.36
C ARG A 224 7.58 -11.94 -9.42
N LYS A 225 6.28 -11.84 -9.15
CA LYS A 225 5.55 -12.83 -8.36
C LYS A 225 5.59 -14.21 -9.01
N SER A 226 5.33 -14.29 -10.32
CA SER A 226 5.41 -15.54 -11.09
C SER A 226 6.81 -16.17 -10.99
N HIS A 227 7.88 -15.37 -11.04
CA HIS A 227 9.24 -15.86 -10.84
C HIS A 227 9.49 -16.45 -9.45
N CYS A 228 8.98 -15.82 -8.39
CA CYS A 228 9.09 -16.38 -7.04
C CYS A 228 8.35 -17.70 -6.92
N GLU A 229 7.13 -17.79 -7.47
CA GLU A 229 6.35 -19.03 -7.45
C GLU A 229 7.01 -20.16 -8.26
N ALA A 230 7.60 -19.84 -9.42
CA ALA A 230 8.37 -20.78 -10.22
C ALA A 230 9.63 -21.27 -9.48
N HIS A 231 10.33 -20.37 -8.79
CA HIS A 231 11.48 -20.73 -7.96
C HIS A 231 11.07 -21.71 -6.84
N ASP A 232 9.98 -21.43 -6.13
CA ASP A 232 9.47 -22.31 -5.06
C ASP A 232 9.09 -23.70 -5.61
N GLN A 233 8.52 -23.76 -6.81
CA GLN A 233 8.23 -25.03 -7.50
C GLN A 233 9.50 -25.81 -7.83
N LEU A 234 10.52 -25.14 -8.37
CA LEU A 234 11.81 -25.78 -8.68
C LEU A 234 12.49 -26.33 -7.42
N VAL A 235 12.47 -25.58 -6.32
CA VAL A 235 12.99 -26.04 -5.03
C VAL A 235 12.25 -27.28 -4.55
N LYS A 236 10.92 -27.30 -4.64
CA LYS A 236 10.11 -28.47 -4.28
C LYS A 236 10.45 -29.69 -5.14
N MET A 237 10.58 -29.51 -6.45
CA MET A 237 10.97 -30.59 -7.36
C MET A 237 12.36 -31.13 -7.02
N ALA A 238 13.32 -30.26 -6.68
CA ALA A 238 14.65 -30.69 -6.26
C ALA A 238 14.61 -31.54 -4.99
N MET A 239 13.79 -31.16 -4.00
CA MET A 239 13.59 -31.97 -2.79
C MET A 239 12.97 -33.34 -3.09
N ASP A 240 11.97 -33.39 -3.97
CA ASP A 240 11.32 -34.64 -4.37
C ASP A 240 12.30 -35.57 -5.12
N ILE A 241 13.17 -35.02 -5.96
CA ILE A 241 14.23 -35.77 -6.65
C ILE A 241 15.22 -36.35 -5.64
N SER A 242 15.71 -35.55 -4.70
CA SER A 242 16.62 -36.01 -3.65
C SER A 242 16.00 -37.15 -2.83
N LYS A 243 14.72 -37.03 -2.47
CA LYS A 243 14.00 -38.08 -1.75
C LYS A 243 13.92 -39.38 -2.56
N LYS A 244 13.64 -39.30 -3.86
CA LYS A 244 13.64 -40.47 -4.75
C LYS A 244 15.02 -41.10 -4.86
N ALA A 245 16.08 -40.30 -4.92
CA ALA A 245 17.45 -40.82 -4.92
C ALA A 245 17.77 -41.61 -3.64
N ASP A 246 17.35 -41.12 -2.47
CA ASP A 246 17.50 -41.83 -1.21
C ASP A 246 16.73 -43.15 -1.17
N GLU A 247 15.50 -43.17 -1.71
CA GLU A 247 14.69 -44.38 -1.82
C GLU A 247 15.36 -45.43 -2.73
N ILE A 248 15.89 -45.01 -3.87
CA ILE A 248 16.65 -45.88 -4.80
C ILE A 248 17.90 -46.43 -4.09
N ASN A 249 18.66 -45.59 -3.40
CA ASN A 249 19.85 -46.03 -2.65
C ASN A 249 19.51 -47.05 -1.55
N ARG A 250 18.37 -46.89 -0.86
CA ARG A 250 17.89 -47.86 0.13
C ARG A 250 17.49 -49.18 -0.50
N LEU A 251 16.84 -49.14 -1.66
CA LEU A 251 16.50 -50.34 -2.42
C LEU A 251 17.75 -51.06 -2.91
N GLY A 252 18.73 -50.34 -3.47
CA GLY A 252 20.02 -50.90 -3.89
C GLY A 252 20.71 -51.67 -2.76
N LYS A 253 20.83 -51.06 -1.57
CA LYS A 253 21.39 -51.72 -0.38
C LYS A 253 20.62 -52.96 0.08
N ARG A 254 19.31 -53.03 -0.18
CA ARG A 254 18.50 -54.22 0.14
C ARG A 254 18.76 -55.33 -0.87
N VAL A 255 18.77 -54.99 -2.16
CA VAL A 255 19.08 -55.93 -3.24
C VAL A 255 20.47 -56.54 -3.06
N GLU A 256 21.48 -55.73 -2.74
CA GLU A 256 22.84 -56.22 -2.45
C GLU A 256 22.88 -57.22 -1.29
N ARG A 257 22.04 -57.05 -0.26
CA ARG A 257 21.95 -57.97 0.88
C ARG A 257 21.22 -59.28 0.54
N GLU A 258 20.29 -59.24 -0.41
CA GLU A 258 19.48 -60.40 -0.78
C GLU A 258 20.12 -61.24 -1.89
N LEU A 259 20.98 -60.64 -2.72
CA LEU A 259 21.63 -61.29 -3.86
C LEU A 259 23.13 -61.57 -3.69
N GLY A 260 23.77 -60.97 -2.67
CA GLY A 260 25.17 -61.22 -2.29
C GLY A 260 25.26 -62.02 -1.00
#